data_AF-A0A924TB49-F1
#
_entry.id   AF-A0A924TB49-F1
#
_cell.length_a   1.000
_cell.length_b   1.000
_cell.length_c   1.000
_cell.angle_alpha   90.00
_cell.angle_beta   90.00
_cell.angle_gamma   90.00
#
_symmetry.space_group_name_H-M   'P 1'
#
loop_
_entity.id
_entity.type
_entity.pdbx_description
1 polymer ?
#
loop_
_entity_poly.entity_id
_entity_poly.type
_entity_poly.pdbx_seq_one_letter_code
_entity_poly.pdbx_strand_id
1 'polypeptide(L)'
;ERVIRGLDTISATGNILRDYLTDLFPIMELGTSAKMLSIVPLMAGGGMYETGAGGSAPKHVQQLVEENHLRWDSLGEFLALAVSLEDMGIKTGNEKAKILAKTLDAATGKLLDNNKNPSPKTGSLDNRGSQFYLAMYWAQALATQTDDKALADGFAPMAKALSDNEKIIVAEFATVQGKPVDIGGYYMADVAKVNAVMRPSKTLNAVLAEALA
;
A
#
# COMPACT_ATOMS: atom_id res chain seq x y z
N GLU A 1 -26.28 -7.77 18.29
CA GLU A 1 -27.04 -9.02 17.99
C GLU A 1 -26.63 -9.75 16.70
N ARG A 2 -26.47 -9.07 15.55
CA ARG A 2 -26.12 -9.74 14.28
C ARG A 2 -24.64 -10.14 14.17
N VAL A 3 -23.71 -9.24 14.54
CA VAL A 3 -22.26 -9.48 14.46
C VAL A 3 -21.80 -10.73 15.22
N ILE A 4 -22.34 -10.99 16.42
CA ILE A 4 -22.03 -12.19 17.22
C ILE A 4 -22.50 -13.50 16.55
N ARG A 5 -23.35 -13.40 15.51
CA ARG A 5 -23.83 -14.53 14.70
C ARG A 5 -23.15 -14.60 13.33
N GLY A 6 -22.11 -13.80 13.09
CA GLY A 6 -21.41 -13.73 11.81
C GLY A 6 -22.26 -13.13 10.67
N LEU A 7 -23.17 -12.20 11.01
CA LEU A 7 -24.05 -11.54 10.04
C LEU A 7 -23.76 -10.04 9.93
N ASP A 8 -23.74 -9.54 8.70
CA ASP A 8 -23.39 -8.14 8.38
C ASP A 8 -24.59 -7.19 8.52
N THR A 9 -24.33 -5.91 8.79
CA THR A 9 -25.37 -4.85 8.84
C THR A 9 -24.81 -3.52 8.39
N ILE A 10 -25.47 -2.87 7.42
CA ILE A 10 -25.08 -1.51 6.97
C ILE A 10 -25.64 -0.47 7.95
N SER A 11 -24.79 0.47 8.37
CA SER A 11 -25.17 1.62 9.19
C SER A 11 -25.29 2.90 8.34
N ALA A 12 -26.51 3.34 8.05
CA ALA A 12 -26.77 4.64 7.43
C ALA A 12 -26.94 5.71 8.52
N THR A 13 -25.96 6.61 8.65
CA THR A 13 -25.88 7.54 9.80
C THR A 13 -25.53 8.97 9.41
N GLY A 14 -25.68 9.91 10.34
CA GLY A 14 -25.22 11.29 10.20
C GLY A 14 -23.72 11.45 10.49
N ASN A 15 -23.19 12.67 10.33
CA ASN A 15 -21.75 12.94 10.29
C ASN A 15 -20.96 12.46 11.53
N ILE A 16 -21.45 12.74 12.74
CA ILE A 16 -20.74 12.35 13.98
C ILE A 16 -20.75 10.82 14.17
N LEU A 17 -21.88 10.17 13.90
CA LEU A 17 -21.96 8.71 14.02
C LEU A 17 -21.14 8.01 12.95
N ARG A 18 -21.02 8.58 11.74
CA ARG A 18 -20.10 8.08 10.72
C ARG A 18 -18.70 7.96 11.31
N ASP A 19 -18.17 9.07 11.84
CA ASP A 19 -16.83 9.13 12.44
C ASP A 19 -16.62 8.05 13.53
N TYR A 20 -17.56 7.97 14.47
CA TYR A 20 -17.47 7.06 15.61
C TYR A 20 -17.57 5.59 15.19
N LEU A 21 -18.50 5.26 14.29
CA LEU A 21 -18.75 3.89 13.89
C LEU A 21 -17.64 3.35 12.97
N THR A 22 -17.05 4.21 12.13
CA THR A 22 -15.92 3.84 11.27
C THR A 22 -14.60 3.65 12.02
N ASP A 23 -14.50 4.12 13.26
CA ASP A 23 -13.42 3.71 14.17
C ASP A 23 -13.82 2.47 14.97
N LEU A 24 -14.99 2.48 15.61
CA LEU A 24 -15.41 1.45 16.58
C LEU A 24 -15.41 0.04 15.98
N PHE A 25 -16.13 -0.18 14.88
CA PHE A 25 -16.28 -1.52 14.32
C PHE A 25 -14.98 -2.03 13.67
N PRO A 26 -14.27 -1.25 12.84
CA PRO A 26 -13.01 -1.71 12.26
C PRO A 26 -11.93 -2.01 13.29
N ILE A 27 -11.84 -1.25 14.39
CA ILE A 27 -10.91 -1.58 15.48
C ILE A 27 -11.25 -2.93 16.11
N MET A 28 -12.54 -3.23 16.31
CA MET A 28 -12.99 -4.51 16.89
C MET A 28 -12.83 -5.68 15.92
N GLU A 29 -13.02 -5.47 14.63
CA GLU A 29 -13.00 -6.53 13.60
C GLU A 29 -11.59 -6.79 13.05
N LEU A 30 -10.79 -5.74 12.86
CA LEU A 30 -9.50 -5.78 12.14
C LEU A 30 -8.31 -5.37 13.02
N GLY A 31 -8.55 -4.94 14.26
CA GLY A 31 -7.53 -4.43 15.19
C GLY A 31 -7.06 -3.00 14.87
N THR A 32 -7.57 -2.38 13.80
CA THR A 32 -7.26 -1.00 13.39
C THR A 32 -8.28 -0.48 12.38
N SER A 33 -8.54 0.83 12.38
CA SER A 33 -9.38 1.51 11.38
C SER A 33 -8.63 1.93 10.11
N ALA A 34 -7.30 1.73 10.05
CA ALA A 34 -6.49 2.04 8.87
C ALA A 34 -6.71 1.06 7.70
N LYS A 35 -7.30 -0.12 7.95
CA LYS A 35 -7.52 -1.18 6.95
C LYS A 35 -8.93 -1.13 6.35
N MET A 36 -9.45 0.08 6.17
CA MET A 36 -10.79 0.33 5.67
C MET A 36 -10.77 0.98 4.30
N LEU A 37 -11.77 0.66 3.50
CA LEU A 37 -12.07 1.37 2.27
C LEU A 37 -12.96 2.58 2.60
N SER A 38 -12.51 3.78 2.26
CA SER A 38 -13.28 5.02 2.45
C SER A 38 -13.41 5.75 1.11
N ILE A 39 -14.61 5.70 0.54
CA ILE A 39 -14.94 6.24 -0.79
C ILE A 39 -15.93 7.37 -0.62
N VAL A 40 -15.63 8.51 -1.23
CA VAL A 40 -16.48 9.70 -1.27
C VAL A 40 -16.85 10.01 -2.73
N PRO A 41 -18.05 9.60 -3.19
CA PRO A 41 -18.57 10.00 -4.49
C PRO A 41 -18.83 11.52 -4.48
N LEU A 42 -18.14 12.27 -5.34
CA LEU A 42 -18.30 13.71 -5.41
C LEU A 42 -19.57 14.08 -6.17
N MET A 43 -20.27 15.12 -5.73
CA MET A 43 -21.53 15.56 -6.34
C MET A 43 -21.41 15.88 -7.85
N ALA A 44 -20.23 16.33 -8.29
CA ALA A 44 -19.94 16.64 -9.69
C ALA A 44 -19.58 15.40 -10.54
N GLY A 45 -19.70 14.18 -10.00
CA GLY A 45 -19.39 12.92 -10.69
C GLY A 45 -17.95 12.42 -10.53
N GLY A 46 -17.09 13.18 -9.84
CA GLY A 46 -15.75 12.74 -9.45
C GLY A 46 -15.75 11.72 -8.30
N GLY A 47 -14.57 11.29 -7.87
CA GLY A 47 -14.39 10.42 -6.71
C GLY A 47 -13.21 10.87 -5.87
N MET A 48 -13.33 10.72 -4.55
CA MET A 48 -12.23 10.87 -3.60
C MET A 48 -12.11 9.56 -2.81
N TYR A 49 -10.88 9.06 -2.67
CA TYR A 49 -10.58 7.76 -2.07
C TYR A 49 -9.61 8.00 -0.92
N GLU A 50 -10.12 7.94 0.30
CA GLU A 50 -9.31 8.11 1.50
C GLU A 50 -8.62 6.78 1.82
N THR A 51 -7.34 6.85 2.21
CA THR A 51 -6.47 5.67 2.39
C THR A 51 -6.65 5.00 3.76
N GLY A 52 -7.83 5.18 4.39
CA GLY A 52 -8.16 4.73 5.74
C GLY A 52 -8.84 5.83 6.57
N ALA A 53 -9.31 5.47 7.77
CA ALA A 53 -10.00 6.40 8.68
C ALA A 53 -9.11 6.92 9.83
N GLY A 54 -7.83 6.54 9.86
CA GLY A 54 -6.88 6.89 10.93
C GLY A 54 -6.16 8.22 10.75
N GLY A 55 -5.41 8.62 11.78
CA GLY A 55 -4.51 9.79 11.72
C GLY A 55 -3.11 9.48 11.18
N SER A 56 -2.20 10.46 11.26
CA SER A 56 -0.82 10.38 10.72
C SER A 56 0.22 9.66 11.60
N ALA A 57 -0.21 9.02 12.68
CA ALA A 57 0.60 8.15 13.55
C ALA A 57 2.01 8.70 13.92
N PRO A 58 2.13 9.78 14.73
CA PRO A 58 3.41 10.43 15.06
C PRO A 58 4.45 9.49 15.72
N LYS A 59 3.99 8.47 16.45
CA LYS A 59 4.87 7.45 17.06
C LYS A 59 5.59 6.56 16.02
N HIS A 60 5.14 6.54 14.77
CA HIS A 60 5.84 5.84 13.68
C HIS A 60 7.05 6.64 13.21
N VAL A 61 6.90 7.96 13.14
CA VAL A 61 8.01 8.87 12.79
C VAL A 61 9.11 8.81 13.84
N GLN A 62 8.75 8.71 15.12
CA GLN A 62 9.73 8.52 16.19
C GLN A 62 10.58 7.26 15.98
N GLN A 63 9.95 6.10 15.73
CA GLN A 63 10.67 4.86 15.47
C GLN A 63 11.51 4.93 14.18
N LEU A 64 11.01 5.61 13.14
CA LEU A 64 11.79 5.83 11.94
C LEU A 64 13.07 6.63 12.24
N VAL A 65 12.98 7.73 12.98
CA VAL A 65 14.16 8.57 13.27
C VAL A 65 15.14 7.88 14.21
N GLU A 66 14.65 7.17 15.22
CA GLU A 66 15.50 6.51 16.23
C GLU A 66 16.11 5.19 15.73
N GLU A 67 15.37 4.43 14.93
CA GLU A 67 15.71 3.03 14.61
C GLU A 67 15.65 2.71 13.11
N ASN A 68 15.34 3.69 12.26
CA ASN A 68 15.16 3.52 10.81
C ASN A 68 14.23 2.35 10.46
N HIS A 69 13.11 2.24 11.18
CA HIS A 69 12.08 1.24 10.95
C HIS A 69 10.71 1.91 10.90
N LEU A 70 9.98 1.72 9.80
CA LEU A 70 8.66 2.32 9.62
C LEU A 70 7.56 1.24 9.67
N ARG A 71 6.85 1.15 10.80
CA ARG A 71 5.74 0.20 10.99
C ARG A 71 4.37 0.68 10.48
N TRP A 72 4.35 1.71 9.62
CA TRP A 72 3.12 2.18 8.97
C TRP A 72 2.63 1.15 7.96
N ASP A 73 1.37 0.74 8.06
CA ASP A 73 0.74 -0.21 7.14
C ASP A 73 0.03 0.55 6.01
N SER A 74 0.55 0.41 4.78
CA SER A 74 0.03 1.09 3.58
C SER A 74 -1.13 0.34 2.92
N LEU A 75 -1.72 -0.68 3.55
CA LEU A 75 -2.83 -1.45 2.96
C LEU A 75 -3.98 -0.56 2.46
N GLY A 76 -4.37 0.46 3.24
CA GLY A 76 -5.43 1.38 2.84
C GLY A 76 -5.09 2.21 1.59
N GLU A 77 -3.81 2.51 1.36
CA GLU A 77 -3.33 3.18 0.14
C GLU A 77 -3.49 2.26 -1.08
N PHE A 78 -3.21 0.96 -0.92
CA PHE A 78 -3.32 -0.03 -1.99
C PHE A 78 -4.79 -0.24 -2.38
N LEU A 79 -5.66 -0.37 -1.38
CA LEU A 79 -7.11 -0.50 -1.58
C LEU A 79 -7.71 0.75 -2.24
N ALA A 80 -7.34 1.95 -1.78
CA ALA A 80 -7.80 3.19 -2.37
C ALA A 80 -7.33 3.35 -3.83
N LEU A 81 -6.09 2.95 -4.14
CA LEU A 81 -5.55 3.00 -5.50
C LEU A 81 -6.29 2.04 -6.44
N ALA A 82 -6.58 0.81 -6.00
CA ALA A 82 -7.32 -0.16 -6.82
C ALA A 82 -8.71 0.37 -7.21
N VAL A 83 -9.46 0.91 -6.23
CA VAL A 83 -10.77 1.51 -6.48
C VAL A 83 -10.68 2.76 -7.35
N SER A 84 -9.65 3.59 -7.16
CA SER A 84 -9.42 4.76 -8.00
C SER A 84 -9.19 4.39 -9.47
N LEU A 85 -8.39 3.34 -9.72
CA LEU A 85 -8.14 2.82 -11.07
C LEU A 85 -9.40 2.18 -11.68
N GLU A 86 -10.18 1.45 -10.88
CA GLU A 86 -11.44 0.83 -11.30
C GLU A 86 -12.46 1.89 -11.71
N ASP A 87 -12.70 2.90 -10.86
CA ASP A 87 -13.66 3.97 -11.14
C ASP A 87 -13.28 4.76 -12.39
N MET A 88 -11.99 5.09 -12.55
CA MET A 88 -11.49 5.69 -13.79
C MET A 88 -11.75 4.78 -14.99
N GLY A 89 -11.44 3.48 -14.88
CA GLY A 89 -11.67 2.50 -15.92
C GLY A 89 -13.13 2.40 -16.35
N ILE A 90 -14.06 2.44 -15.40
CA ILE A 90 -15.51 2.42 -15.64
C ILE A 90 -15.96 3.73 -16.31
N LYS A 91 -15.60 4.88 -15.74
CA LYS A 91 -16.09 6.19 -16.22
C LYS A 91 -15.53 6.59 -17.58
N THR A 92 -14.32 6.16 -17.91
CA THR A 92 -13.63 6.55 -19.16
C THR A 92 -13.62 5.44 -20.21
N GLY A 93 -14.08 4.22 -19.86
CA GLY A 93 -13.94 3.06 -20.74
C GLY A 93 -12.49 2.60 -20.93
N ASN A 94 -11.60 2.91 -19.97
CA ASN A 94 -10.19 2.54 -20.05
C ASN A 94 -9.97 1.11 -19.54
N GLU A 95 -9.91 0.15 -20.47
CA GLU A 95 -9.72 -1.26 -20.15
C GLU A 95 -8.37 -1.55 -19.45
N LYS A 96 -7.31 -0.82 -19.79
CA LYS A 96 -6.00 -0.97 -19.09
C LYS A 96 -6.09 -0.58 -17.63
N ALA A 97 -6.86 0.47 -17.30
CA ALA A 97 -7.09 0.88 -15.92
C ALA A 97 -7.85 -0.20 -15.13
N LYS A 98 -8.84 -0.86 -15.75
CA LYS A 98 -9.55 -1.99 -15.14
C LYS A 98 -8.62 -3.18 -14.88
N ILE A 99 -7.71 -3.48 -15.82
CA ILE A 99 -6.71 -4.55 -15.65
C ILE A 99 -5.74 -4.18 -14.50
N LEU A 100 -5.28 -2.94 -14.44
CA LEU A 100 -4.42 -2.45 -13.35
C LEU A 100 -5.12 -2.59 -11.99
N ALA A 101 -6.40 -2.21 -11.88
CA ALA A 101 -7.19 -2.36 -10.65
C ALA A 101 -7.32 -3.84 -10.23
N LYS A 102 -7.82 -4.70 -11.13
CA LYS A 102 -7.99 -6.14 -10.89
C LYS A 102 -6.69 -6.84 -10.47
N THR A 103 -5.58 -6.49 -11.10
CA THR A 103 -4.27 -7.06 -10.78
C THR A 103 -3.69 -6.51 -9.49
N LEU A 104 -4.01 -5.26 -9.11
CA LEU A 104 -3.63 -4.68 -7.82
C LEU A 104 -4.42 -5.32 -6.67
N ASP A 105 -5.70 -5.60 -6.85
CA ASP A 105 -6.51 -6.35 -5.90
C ASP A 105 -5.95 -7.76 -5.67
N ALA A 106 -5.62 -8.47 -6.76
CA ALA A 106 -4.98 -9.78 -6.67
C ALA A 106 -3.61 -9.73 -5.96
N ALA A 107 -2.80 -8.69 -6.23
CA ALA A 107 -1.53 -8.48 -5.56
C ALA A 107 -1.68 -8.19 -4.06
N THR A 108 -2.69 -7.41 -3.69
CA THR A 108 -3.04 -7.10 -2.30
C THR A 108 -3.50 -8.36 -1.57
N GLY A 109 -4.34 -9.19 -2.18
CA GLY A 109 -4.73 -10.50 -1.64
C GLY A 109 -3.51 -11.39 -1.39
N LYS A 110 -2.61 -11.50 -2.38
CA LYS A 110 -1.37 -12.27 -2.25
C LYS A 110 -0.44 -11.73 -1.15
N LEU A 111 -0.38 -10.41 -0.96
CA LEU A 111 0.37 -9.77 0.12
C LEU A 111 -0.17 -10.19 1.50
N LEU A 112 -1.49 -10.22 1.66
CA LEU A 112 -2.15 -10.65 2.90
C LEU A 112 -1.96 -12.16 3.14
N ASP A 113 -2.17 -12.99 2.12
CA ASP A 113 -1.99 -14.46 2.21
C ASP A 113 -0.57 -14.86 2.64
N ASN A 114 0.43 -14.11 2.17
CA ASN A 114 1.85 -14.34 2.50
C ASN A 114 2.31 -13.57 3.74
N ASN A 115 1.41 -12.89 4.44
CA ASN A 115 1.67 -12.08 5.63
C ASN A 115 2.85 -11.10 5.44
N LYS A 116 2.88 -10.40 4.30
CA LYS A 116 3.92 -9.42 3.95
C LYS A 116 3.57 -8.00 4.40
N ASN A 117 2.83 -7.88 5.51
CA ASN A 117 2.55 -6.62 6.18
C ASN A 117 3.76 -6.17 7.03
N PRO A 118 3.91 -4.87 7.31
CA PRO A 118 4.93 -4.36 8.23
C PRO A 118 4.77 -4.95 9.63
N SER A 119 5.88 -5.41 10.20
CA SER A 119 5.94 -5.82 11.61
C SER A 119 6.25 -4.60 12.48
N PRO A 120 5.85 -4.55 13.75
CA PRO A 120 6.18 -3.45 14.65
C PRO A 120 7.64 -3.48 15.15
N LYS A 121 8.39 -4.56 14.88
CA LYS A 121 9.72 -4.81 15.45
C LYS A 121 10.84 -4.40 14.48
N THR A 122 11.73 -3.54 14.94
CA THR A 122 12.98 -3.22 14.22
C THR A 122 13.80 -4.47 13.95
N GLY A 123 14.39 -4.54 12.75
CA GLY A 123 15.09 -5.71 12.21
C GLY A 123 14.20 -6.68 11.43
N SER A 124 12.88 -6.44 11.38
CA SER A 124 11.95 -7.22 10.58
C SER A 124 11.38 -6.41 9.40
N LEU A 125 10.54 -7.04 8.58
CA LEU A 125 9.93 -6.39 7.41
C LEU A 125 9.14 -5.16 7.85
N ASP A 126 9.39 -4.02 7.22
CA ASP A 126 8.72 -2.76 7.51
C ASP A 126 7.94 -2.25 6.28
N ASN A 127 7.42 -1.02 6.34
CA ASN A 127 6.64 -0.39 5.26
C ASN A 127 7.30 -0.52 3.87
N ARG A 128 8.60 -0.24 3.77
CA ARG A 128 9.35 -0.26 2.50
C ARG A 128 9.41 -1.67 1.91
N GLY A 129 9.63 -2.65 2.78
CA GLY A 129 9.61 -4.06 2.39
C GLY A 129 8.22 -4.53 1.94
N SER A 130 7.16 -4.10 2.62
CA SER A 130 5.78 -4.43 2.24
C SER A 130 5.42 -3.84 0.86
N GLN A 131 5.78 -2.58 0.60
CA GLN A 131 5.59 -1.94 -0.71
C GLN A 131 6.37 -2.64 -1.83
N PHE A 132 7.59 -3.11 -1.56
CA PHE A 132 8.33 -3.95 -2.51
C PHE A 132 7.58 -5.24 -2.84
N TYR A 133 7.08 -5.96 -1.84
CA TYR A 133 6.30 -7.19 -2.06
C TYR A 133 5.04 -6.92 -2.89
N LEU A 134 4.32 -5.82 -2.61
CA LEU A 134 3.18 -5.41 -3.43
C LEU A 134 3.60 -5.18 -4.89
N ALA A 135 4.65 -4.39 -5.14
CA ALA A 135 5.13 -4.10 -6.48
C ALA A 135 5.50 -5.38 -7.24
N MET A 136 6.19 -6.32 -6.57
CA MET A 136 6.53 -7.62 -7.14
C MET A 136 5.28 -8.45 -7.49
N TYR A 137 4.33 -8.58 -6.56
CA TYR A 137 3.10 -9.34 -6.80
C TYR A 137 2.22 -8.70 -7.87
N TRP A 138 2.20 -7.37 -7.95
CA TRP A 138 1.44 -6.65 -8.96
C TRP A 138 2.06 -6.81 -10.35
N ALA A 139 3.38 -6.67 -10.46
CA ALA A 139 4.09 -6.94 -11.71
C ALA A 139 3.88 -8.39 -12.18
N GLN A 140 3.90 -9.37 -11.27
CA GLN A 140 3.59 -10.77 -11.58
C GLN A 140 2.15 -10.94 -12.08
N ALA A 141 1.17 -10.35 -11.41
CA ALA A 141 -0.24 -10.40 -11.84
C ALA A 141 -0.43 -9.76 -13.23
N LEU A 142 0.20 -8.60 -13.47
CA LEU A 142 0.19 -7.91 -14.76
C LEU A 142 0.85 -8.73 -15.87
N ALA A 143 1.95 -9.41 -15.58
CA ALA A 143 2.67 -10.25 -16.53
C ALA A 143 1.95 -11.57 -16.87
N THR A 144 1.02 -12.02 -16.02
CA THR A 144 0.34 -13.32 -16.17
C THR A 144 -1.11 -13.22 -16.63
N GLN A 145 -1.73 -12.04 -16.55
CA GLN A 145 -3.09 -11.84 -17.05
C GLN A 145 -3.18 -12.01 -18.58
N THR A 146 -4.37 -12.39 -19.06
CA THR A 146 -4.64 -12.71 -20.47
C THR A 146 -5.56 -11.71 -21.16
N ASP A 147 -5.96 -10.65 -20.44
CA ASP A 147 -6.91 -9.63 -20.91
C ASP A 147 -6.23 -8.63 -21.87
N ASP A 148 -4.94 -8.32 -21.66
CA ASP A 148 -4.10 -7.50 -22.56
C ASP A 148 -2.69 -8.08 -22.67
N LYS A 149 -2.38 -8.71 -23.80
CA LYS A 149 -1.08 -9.34 -24.05
C LYS A 149 0.08 -8.33 -24.10
N ALA A 150 -0.14 -7.14 -24.66
CA ALA A 150 0.93 -6.14 -24.77
C ALA A 150 1.31 -5.60 -23.39
N LEU A 151 0.32 -5.43 -22.51
CA LEU A 151 0.54 -5.07 -21.10
C LEU A 151 1.29 -6.20 -20.36
N ALA A 152 0.88 -7.46 -20.57
CA ALA A 152 1.56 -8.60 -19.97
C ALA A 152 3.03 -8.70 -20.40
N ASP A 153 3.28 -8.62 -21.70
CA ASP A 153 4.64 -8.68 -22.26
C ASP A 153 5.50 -7.48 -21.77
N GLY A 154 4.89 -6.30 -21.59
CA GLY A 154 5.57 -5.12 -21.05
C GLY A 154 5.97 -5.23 -19.57
N PHE A 155 5.17 -5.91 -18.75
CA PHE A 155 5.47 -6.12 -17.32
C PHE A 155 6.32 -7.36 -17.04
N ALA A 156 6.42 -8.30 -17.99
CA ALA A 156 7.18 -9.54 -17.81
C ALA A 156 8.65 -9.33 -17.40
N PRO A 157 9.42 -8.39 -18.01
CA PRO A 157 10.80 -8.12 -17.59
C PRO A 157 10.90 -7.61 -16.16
N MET A 158 10.02 -6.68 -15.76
CA MET A 158 9.99 -6.14 -14.40
C MET A 158 9.61 -7.23 -13.39
N ALA A 159 8.58 -8.02 -13.69
CA ALA A 159 8.14 -9.12 -12.82
C ALA A 159 9.29 -10.11 -12.56
N LYS A 160 10.04 -10.45 -13.61
CA LYS A 160 11.22 -11.30 -13.52
C LYS A 160 12.34 -10.64 -12.71
N ALA A 161 12.69 -9.40 -13.01
CA ALA A 161 13.76 -8.68 -12.32
C ALA A 161 13.49 -8.51 -10.82
N LEU A 162 12.26 -8.17 -10.43
CA LEU A 162 11.86 -8.07 -9.02
C LEU A 162 11.93 -9.43 -8.31
N SER A 163 11.46 -10.49 -8.97
CA SER A 163 11.46 -11.85 -8.41
C SER A 163 12.87 -12.41 -8.25
N ASP A 164 13.73 -12.25 -9.25
CA ASP A 164 15.12 -12.73 -9.21
C ASP A 164 15.94 -12.01 -8.13
N ASN A 165 15.64 -10.74 -7.87
CA ASN A 165 16.36 -9.90 -6.91
C ASN A 165 15.70 -9.81 -5.52
N GLU A 166 14.65 -10.59 -5.24
CA GLU A 166 13.87 -10.50 -3.99
C GLU A 166 14.76 -10.53 -2.74
N LYS A 167 15.66 -11.52 -2.66
CA LYS A 167 16.55 -11.69 -1.51
C LYS A 167 17.51 -10.52 -1.32
N ILE A 168 18.01 -9.95 -2.42
CA ILE A 168 18.96 -8.83 -2.39
C ILE A 168 18.24 -7.58 -1.89
N ILE A 169 17.08 -7.27 -2.47
CA ILE A 169 16.28 -6.08 -2.13
C ILE A 169 15.86 -6.13 -0.65
N VAL A 170 15.36 -7.29 -0.17
CA VAL A 170 14.97 -7.46 1.24
C VAL A 170 16.17 -7.30 2.18
N ALA A 171 17.35 -7.82 1.80
CA ALA A 171 18.57 -7.64 2.58
C ALA A 171 19.00 -6.17 2.64
N GLU A 172 18.93 -5.44 1.52
CA GLU A 172 19.23 -4.00 1.48
C GLU A 172 18.33 -3.21 2.46
N PHE A 173 17.02 -3.50 2.52
CA PHE A 173 16.12 -2.89 3.51
C PHE A 173 16.46 -3.27 4.94
N ALA A 174 16.84 -4.50 5.22
CA ALA A 174 17.18 -4.94 6.58
C ALA A 174 18.47 -4.28 7.09
N THR A 175 19.48 -4.11 6.24
CA THR A 175 20.82 -3.60 6.64
C THR A 175 20.83 -2.15 7.14
N VAL A 176 19.83 -1.37 6.78
CA VAL A 176 19.71 0.04 7.19
C VAL A 176 18.95 0.21 8.52
N GLN A 177 18.22 -0.80 8.98
CA GLN A 177 17.46 -0.74 10.23
C GLN A 177 18.35 -0.81 11.47
N GLY A 178 17.81 -0.37 12.61
CA GLY A 178 18.48 -0.37 13.91
C GLY A 178 19.46 0.77 14.12
N LYS A 179 19.50 1.75 13.20
CA LYS A 179 20.39 2.92 13.24
C LYS A 179 19.55 4.19 13.17
N PRO A 180 19.89 5.22 13.95
CA PRO A 180 19.24 6.52 13.81
C PRO A 180 19.43 7.09 12.40
N VAL A 181 18.43 7.82 11.91
CA VAL A 181 18.47 8.53 10.63
C VAL A 181 18.01 9.97 10.79
N ASP A 182 18.59 10.85 9.98
CA ASP A 182 18.22 12.25 9.91
C ASP A 182 17.40 12.51 8.65
N ILE A 183 16.14 12.90 8.84
CA ILE A 183 15.22 13.30 7.77
C ILE A 183 15.21 14.83 7.53
N GLY A 184 16.00 15.60 8.27
CA GLY A 184 16.19 17.04 8.05
C GLY A 184 15.06 17.95 8.51
N GLY A 185 14.15 17.46 9.36
CA GLY A 185 13.01 18.20 9.90
C GLY A 185 11.86 17.27 10.28
N TYR A 186 10.84 17.79 10.97
CA TYR A 186 9.66 17.00 11.33
C TYR A 186 8.44 17.42 10.50
N TYR A 187 7.92 18.64 10.72
CA TYR A 187 6.78 19.17 9.93
C TYR A 187 7.16 19.51 8.49
N MET A 188 8.42 19.90 8.27
CA MET A 188 8.99 20.20 6.96
C MET A 188 10.35 19.51 6.86
N ALA A 189 10.32 18.21 6.57
CA ALA A 189 11.51 17.39 6.39
C ALA A 189 12.23 17.73 5.07
N ASP A 190 13.54 17.48 5.02
CA ASP A 190 14.33 17.66 3.80
C ASP A 190 14.03 16.55 2.80
N VAL A 191 13.57 16.92 1.60
CA VAL A 191 13.11 15.96 0.59
C VAL A 191 14.22 15.01 0.14
N ALA A 192 15.47 15.49 0.02
CA ALA A 192 16.58 14.65 -0.41
C ALA A 192 16.94 13.61 0.66
N LYS A 193 16.95 14.02 1.95
CA LYS A 193 17.16 13.11 3.08
C LYS A 193 16.04 12.08 3.22
N VAL A 194 14.78 12.50 3.11
CA VAL A 194 13.63 11.58 3.14
C VAL A 194 13.74 10.57 2.00
N ASN A 195 14.04 11.01 0.77
CA ASN A 195 14.21 10.11 -0.37
C ASN A 195 15.33 9.08 -0.13
N ALA A 196 16.47 9.50 0.42
CA ALA A 196 17.58 8.60 0.75
C ALA A 196 17.19 7.56 1.81
N VAL A 197 16.43 7.94 2.84
CA VAL A 197 15.96 7.05 3.91
C VAL A 197 14.86 6.10 3.42
N MET A 198 13.94 6.59 2.59
CA MET A 198 12.77 5.83 2.13
C MET A 198 13.08 4.91 0.95
N ARG A 199 14.13 5.21 0.17
CA ARG A 199 14.53 4.42 -1.01
C ARG A 199 15.97 3.88 -0.90
N PRO A 200 16.33 3.14 0.17
CA PRO A 200 17.71 2.71 0.41
C PRO A 200 18.16 1.56 -0.51
N SER A 201 17.22 0.82 -1.11
CA SER A 201 17.52 -0.31 -2.00
C SER A 201 17.97 0.19 -3.38
N LYS A 202 19.27 0.11 -3.66
CA LYS A 202 19.84 0.45 -4.97
C LYS A 202 19.31 -0.48 -6.05
N THR A 203 19.17 -1.77 -5.70
CA THR A 203 18.71 -2.79 -6.63
C THR A 203 17.26 -2.52 -7.05
N LEU A 204 16.36 -2.24 -6.11
CA LEU A 204 14.97 -1.89 -6.42
C LEU A 204 14.89 -0.60 -7.24
N ASN A 205 15.63 0.43 -6.85
CA ASN A 205 15.62 1.71 -7.56
C ASN A 205 16.09 1.58 -9.01
N ALA A 206 17.08 0.73 -9.28
CA ALA A 206 17.55 0.46 -10.66
C ALA A 206 16.46 -0.23 -11.48
N VAL A 207 15.83 -1.28 -10.95
CA VAL A 207 14.74 -2.00 -11.64
C VAL A 207 13.56 -1.08 -11.96
N LEU A 208 13.18 -0.20 -11.03
CA LEU A 208 12.10 0.77 -11.26
C LEU A 208 12.48 1.86 -12.26
N ALA A 209 13.75 2.28 -12.31
CA ALA A 209 14.22 3.28 -13.26
C ALA A 209 14.25 2.74 -14.70
N GLU A 210 14.67 1.48 -14.90
CA GLU A 210 14.66 0.83 -16.22
C GLU A 210 13.24 0.72 -16.80
N ALA A 211 12.22 0.57 -15.96
CA ALA A 211 10.83 0.51 -16.42
C ALA A 211 10.21 1.87 -16.80
N LEU A 212 10.85 2.97 -16.41
CA LEU A 212 10.44 4.33 -16.76
C LEU A 212 11.20 4.88 -17.98
N ALA A 213 12.22 4.15 -18.45
CA ALA A 213 13.05 4.49 -19.60
C ALA A 213 12.46 3.95 -20.91
#